data_AF-A0A7S2TVI9-F1
#
_entry.id   AF-A0A7S2TVI9-F1
#
_cell.length_a   1.000
_cell.length_b   1.000
_cell.length_c   1.000
_cell.angle_alpha   90.00
_cell.angle_beta   90.00
_cell.angle_gamma   90.00
#
_symmetry.space_group_name_H-M   'P 1'
#
loop_
_entity.id
_entity.type
_entity.pdbx_description
1 polymer ?
#
loop_
_entity_poly.entity_id
_entity_poly.type
_entity_poly.pdbx_seq_one_letter_code
_entity_poly.pdbx_strand_id
1 'polypeptide(L)'
;EHAPGFLYGLPIVVKDSEPLAGVRFVCGSPLYTNRIARETSPLLEILEAKGALIIGKTNTPEMCAGMHTFNPVFGATCNPHNPNCLAGGSSGGSAAALACGQAWLATGSDLGGSLRIPASYCGVLGFRPSSSEEAPGDVSGPMA
;
A
#
# COMPACT_ATOMS: atom_id res chain seq x y z
N GLU A 1 -21.32 19.65 -7.82
CA GLU A 1 -20.95 18.54 -6.90
C GLU A 1 -20.28 17.45 -7.72
N HIS A 2 -19.11 16.98 -7.32
CA HIS A 2 -18.49 15.83 -7.97
C HIS A 2 -19.25 14.58 -7.48
N ALA A 3 -19.89 13.85 -8.38
CA ALA A 3 -20.48 12.55 -8.04
C ALA A 3 -19.37 11.68 -7.42
N PRO A 4 -19.66 10.91 -6.35
CA PRO A 4 -18.65 10.04 -5.77
C PRO A 4 -18.14 9.08 -6.85
N GLY A 5 -16.82 9.03 -7.05
CA GLY A 5 -16.21 8.12 -8.02
C GLY A 5 -16.44 6.64 -7.65
N PHE A 6 -15.85 5.72 -8.41
CA PHE A 6 -16.10 4.27 -8.28
C PHE A 6 -15.88 3.67 -6.87
N LEU A 7 -15.19 4.37 -5.97
CA LEU A 7 -14.88 3.88 -4.63
C LEU A 7 -15.82 4.42 -3.55
N TYR A 8 -16.67 5.43 -3.81
CA TYR A 8 -17.78 5.84 -2.91
C TYR A 8 -17.46 5.93 -1.40
N GLY A 9 -16.26 6.40 -1.02
CA GLY A 9 -15.84 6.50 0.39
C GLY A 9 -15.18 5.23 0.96
N LEU A 10 -14.78 4.27 0.13
CA LEU A 10 -14.20 2.99 0.56
C LEU A 10 -12.92 3.22 1.40
N PRO A 11 -12.87 2.71 2.65
CA PRO A 11 -11.66 2.78 3.47
C PRO A 11 -10.53 1.91 2.90
N ILE A 12 -9.38 2.53 2.67
CA ILE A 12 -8.18 1.86 2.15
C ILE A 12 -6.97 2.13 3.06
N VAL A 13 -6.03 1.19 3.07
CA VAL A 13 -4.71 1.38 3.69
C VAL A 13 -3.63 1.34 2.64
N VAL A 14 -2.56 2.10 2.83
CA VAL A 14 -1.55 2.27 1.78
C VAL A 14 -0.18 1.84 2.29
N LYS A 15 0.59 1.12 1.47
CA LYS A 15 1.94 0.71 1.85
C LYS A 15 2.78 1.93 2.22
N ASP A 16 3.57 1.82 3.28
CA ASP A 16 4.33 2.99 3.76
C ASP A 16 5.29 3.59 2.72
N SER A 17 5.70 2.82 1.71
CA SER A 17 6.50 3.34 0.60
C SER A 17 5.77 4.26 -0.37
N GLU A 18 4.43 4.33 -0.32
CA GLU A 18 3.64 5.27 -1.10
C GLU A 18 3.58 6.63 -0.38
N PRO A 19 4.08 7.71 -1.01
CA PRO A 19 3.97 9.05 -0.46
C PRO A 19 2.53 9.59 -0.58
N LEU A 20 2.06 10.23 0.50
CA LEU A 20 0.78 10.94 0.57
C LEU A 20 1.08 12.32 1.17
N ALA A 21 0.77 13.39 0.45
CA ALA A 21 1.17 14.74 0.83
C ALA A 21 0.76 15.08 2.28
N GLY A 22 1.70 15.63 3.06
CA GLY A 22 1.48 15.95 4.47
C GLY A 22 1.51 14.76 5.43
N VAL A 23 1.63 13.52 4.93
CA VAL A 23 1.69 12.31 5.75
C VAL A 23 3.12 11.75 5.82
N ARG A 24 3.44 11.17 6.97
CA ARG A 24 4.73 10.54 7.25
C ARG A 24 4.91 9.27 6.43
N PHE A 25 6.10 9.06 5.88
CA PHE A 25 6.44 7.85 5.14
C PHE A 25 7.92 7.46 5.30
N VAL A 26 8.15 6.29 5.90
CA VAL A 26 9.43 5.88 6.48
C VAL A 26 10.12 4.80 5.64
N CYS A 27 9.37 4.07 4.83
CA CYS A 27 9.85 2.90 4.09
C CYS A 27 10.55 1.87 5.01
N GLY A 28 10.14 1.78 6.27
CA GLY A 28 10.79 0.93 7.27
C GLY A 28 12.25 1.30 7.61
N SER A 29 12.80 2.42 7.14
CA SER A 29 14.19 2.79 7.43
C SER A 29 14.29 3.87 8.51
N PRO A 30 15.17 3.73 9.53
CA PRO A 30 15.42 4.77 10.53
C PRO A 30 15.79 6.12 9.91
N LEU A 31 16.43 6.11 8.73
CA LEU A 31 16.83 7.29 7.97
C LEU A 31 15.66 8.22 7.62
N TYR A 32 14.44 7.69 7.51
CA TYR A 32 13.27 8.43 7.07
C TYR A 32 12.19 8.55 8.15
N THR A 33 12.52 8.30 9.42
CA THR A 33 11.55 8.27 10.53
C THR A 33 10.70 9.54 10.62
N ASN A 34 11.28 10.70 10.28
CA ASN A 34 10.64 12.02 10.32
C ASN A 34 10.28 12.58 8.94
N ARG A 35 10.37 11.76 7.87
CA ARG A 35 10.10 12.22 6.51
C ARG A 35 8.59 12.37 6.28
N ILE A 36 8.17 13.59 5.97
CA ILE A 36 6.81 13.92 5.52
C ILE A 36 6.83 14.05 3.99
N ALA A 37 5.89 13.40 3.32
CA ALA A 37 5.78 13.51 1.87
C ALA A 37 5.31 14.91 1.46
N ARG A 38 5.96 15.47 0.43
CA ARG A 38 5.58 16.77 -0.15
C ARG A 38 4.45 16.65 -1.17
N GLU A 39 4.41 15.52 -1.85
CA GLU A 39 3.49 15.22 -2.95
C GLU A 39 2.84 13.86 -2.71
N THR A 40 1.66 13.66 -3.27
CA THR A 40 0.93 12.39 -3.25
C THR A 40 1.35 11.57 -4.46
N SER A 41 1.49 10.25 -4.32
CA SER A 41 1.83 9.41 -5.48
C SER A 41 0.67 9.38 -6.50
N PRO A 42 0.95 9.27 -7.81
CA PRO A 42 -0.10 9.27 -8.83
C PRO A 42 -1.20 8.22 -8.60
N LEU A 43 -0.82 7.05 -8.07
CA LEU A 43 -1.79 6.02 -7.70
C LEU A 43 -2.76 6.51 -6.61
N LEU A 44 -2.25 7.14 -5.57
CA LEU A 44 -3.07 7.64 -4.48
C LEU A 44 -3.95 8.81 -4.93
N GLU A 45 -3.44 9.71 -5.79
CA GLU A 45 -4.23 10.78 -6.40
C GLU A 45 -5.43 10.21 -7.18
N ILE A 46 -5.20 9.16 -7.98
CA ILE A 46 -6.29 8.47 -8.71
C ILE A 46 -7.29 7.86 -7.74
N LEU A 47 -6.83 7.17 -6.70
CA LEU A 47 -7.71 6.52 -5.73
C LEU A 47 -8.56 7.55 -4.96
N GLU A 48 -7.96 8.63 -4.48
CA GLU A 48 -8.66 9.73 -3.82
C GLU A 48 -9.65 10.42 -4.76
N ALA A 49 -9.26 10.70 -6.01
CA ALA A 49 -10.15 11.25 -7.03
C ALA A 49 -11.33 10.31 -7.38
N LYS A 50 -11.16 8.99 -7.20
CA LYS A 50 -12.25 8.00 -7.31
C LYS A 50 -13.01 7.78 -6.00
N GLY A 51 -12.71 8.53 -4.94
CA GLY A 51 -13.44 8.52 -3.68
C GLY A 51 -12.92 7.54 -2.63
N ALA A 52 -11.69 7.05 -2.72
CA ALA A 52 -11.08 6.28 -1.64
C ALA A 52 -10.88 7.14 -0.39
N LEU A 53 -11.02 6.54 0.79
CA LEU A 53 -10.62 7.15 2.07
C LEU A 53 -9.36 6.45 2.59
N ILE A 54 -8.22 7.12 2.49
CA ILE A 54 -6.97 6.59 3.03
C ILE A 54 -6.98 6.74 4.55
N ILE A 55 -7.06 5.62 5.27
CA ILE A 55 -7.18 5.60 6.74
C ILE A 55 -5.88 5.26 7.47
N GLY A 56 -4.81 4.88 6.75
CA GLY A 56 -3.53 4.59 7.39
C GLY A 56 -2.43 4.10 6.44
N LYS A 57 -1.21 4.11 6.97
CA LYS A 57 -0.01 3.53 6.33
C LYS A 57 0.23 2.12 6.86
N THR A 58 0.61 1.18 6.01
CA THR A 58 0.93 -0.21 6.40
C THR A 58 2.43 -0.46 6.42
N ASN A 59 2.85 -1.37 7.29
CA ASN A 59 4.25 -1.69 7.50
C ASN A 59 4.90 -2.35 6.26
N THR A 60 6.20 -2.15 6.08
CA THR A 60 7.04 -2.70 5.00
C THR A 60 8.43 -3.03 5.58
N PRO A 61 9.19 -4.01 5.06
CA PRO A 61 10.61 -4.13 5.41
C PRO A 61 11.39 -2.89 5.02
N GLU A 62 12.55 -2.70 5.64
CA GLU A 62 13.43 -1.57 5.39
C GLU A 62 13.73 -1.44 3.89
N MET A 63 13.49 -0.25 3.34
CA MET A 63 13.61 0.09 1.91
C MET A 63 12.78 -0.81 0.98
N CYS A 64 11.72 -1.43 1.51
CA CYS A 64 10.92 -2.46 0.82
C CYS A 64 11.71 -3.71 0.41
N ALA A 65 12.92 -3.90 0.97
CA ALA A 65 13.83 -4.97 0.64
C ALA A 65 13.68 -6.13 1.63
N GLY A 66 12.84 -7.10 1.29
CA GLY A 66 12.70 -8.32 2.09
C GLY A 66 11.43 -9.10 1.79
N MET A 67 11.51 -10.43 1.91
CA MET A 67 10.38 -11.36 1.75
C MET A 67 9.63 -11.62 3.06
N HIS A 68 9.96 -10.89 4.12
CA HIS A 68 9.18 -10.79 5.33
C HIS A 68 9.15 -9.33 5.79
N THR A 69 8.03 -8.91 6.37
CA THR A 69 7.80 -7.52 6.78
C THR A 69 8.23 -7.30 8.22
N PHE A 70 9.49 -6.91 8.40
CA PHE A 70 10.03 -6.45 9.67
C PHE A 70 11.00 -5.29 9.44
N ASN A 71 11.09 -4.37 10.39
CA ASN A 71 12.06 -3.28 10.36
C ASN A 71 12.32 -2.72 11.76
N PRO A 72 13.42 -1.97 11.98
CA PRO A 72 13.74 -1.40 13.30
C PRO A 72 12.81 -0.27 13.76
N VAL A 73 11.98 0.32 12.90
CA VAL A 73 11.11 1.46 13.25
C VAL A 73 9.78 0.99 13.86
N PHE A 74 9.16 -0.02 13.26
CA PHE A 74 7.82 -0.51 13.61
C PHE A 74 7.79 -1.97 14.08
N GLY A 75 8.93 -2.68 13.99
CA GLY A 75 9.00 -4.11 14.31
C GLY A 75 8.46 -5.01 13.21
N ALA A 76 8.17 -6.26 13.58
CA ALA A 76 7.68 -7.29 12.68
C ALA A 76 6.15 -7.26 12.54
N THR A 77 5.67 -7.50 11.32
CA THR A 77 4.26 -7.78 11.04
C THR A 77 4.04 -9.29 11.13
N CYS A 78 3.17 -9.70 12.05
CA CYS A 78 2.82 -11.11 12.24
C CYS A 78 1.78 -11.58 11.20
N ASN A 79 1.79 -12.88 10.89
CA ASN A 79 0.75 -13.47 10.04
C ASN A 79 -0.58 -13.56 10.80
N PRO A 80 -1.71 -13.07 10.24
CA PRO A 80 -3.02 -13.13 10.89
C PRO A 80 -3.53 -14.53 11.22
N HIS A 81 -3.12 -15.55 10.46
CA HIS A 81 -3.53 -16.94 10.66
C HIS A 81 -2.73 -17.65 11.75
N ASN A 82 -1.47 -17.24 11.95
CA ASN A 82 -0.60 -17.75 13.00
C ASN A 82 0.51 -16.72 13.31
N PRO A 83 0.48 -16.05 14.48
CA PRO A 83 1.44 -15.01 14.81
C PRO A 83 2.91 -15.44 14.85
N ASN A 84 3.18 -16.76 14.94
CA ASN A 84 4.54 -17.33 14.88
C ASN A 84 5.05 -17.54 13.45
N CYS A 85 4.24 -17.25 12.43
CA CYS A 85 4.58 -17.36 11.02
C CYS A 85 4.79 -15.99 10.38
N LEU A 86 5.49 -15.99 9.23
CA LEU A 86 5.76 -14.79 8.46
C LEU A 86 4.46 -14.27 7.81
N ALA A 87 4.22 -12.95 7.82
CA ALA A 87 3.19 -12.31 6.99
C ALA A 87 3.58 -12.21 5.49
N GLY A 88 4.80 -12.61 5.14
CA GLY A 88 5.42 -12.33 3.84
C GLY A 88 5.88 -10.88 3.68
N GLY A 89 6.36 -10.52 2.49
CA GLY A 89 6.88 -9.19 2.20
C GLY A 89 7.17 -8.97 0.71
N SER A 90 7.39 -7.73 0.28
CA SER A 90 7.52 -6.55 1.15
C SER A 90 6.20 -5.83 1.51
N SER A 91 5.07 -6.25 0.97
CA SER A 91 3.75 -5.65 1.28
C SER A 91 2.99 -6.42 2.36
N GLY A 92 3.69 -6.99 3.34
CA GLY A 92 3.08 -7.85 4.38
C GLY A 92 2.16 -7.08 5.33
N GLY A 93 2.45 -5.82 5.63
CA GLY A 93 1.52 -4.96 6.38
C GLY A 93 0.17 -4.80 5.66
N SER A 94 0.19 -4.60 4.34
CA SER A 94 -1.02 -4.51 3.53
C SER A 94 -1.82 -5.81 3.53
N ALA A 95 -1.15 -6.94 3.28
CA ALA A 95 -1.83 -8.23 3.25
C ALA A 95 -2.40 -8.63 4.63
N ALA A 96 -1.64 -8.38 5.70
CA ALA A 96 -2.09 -8.64 7.06
C ALA A 96 -3.28 -7.75 7.45
N ALA A 97 -3.27 -6.47 7.07
CA ALA A 97 -4.39 -5.56 7.33
C ALA A 97 -5.69 -6.01 6.66
N LEU A 98 -5.61 -6.47 5.40
CA LEU A 98 -6.76 -7.04 4.69
C LEU A 98 -7.27 -8.32 5.35
N ALA A 99 -6.38 -9.26 5.67
CA ALA A 99 -6.73 -10.52 6.30
C ALA A 99 -7.33 -10.35 7.71
N CYS A 100 -6.93 -9.32 8.44
CA CYS A 100 -7.51 -8.94 9.73
C CYS A 100 -8.83 -8.13 9.60
N GLY A 101 -9.28 -7.78 8.39
CA GLY A 101 -10.48 -6.96 8.17
C GLY A 101 -10.32 -5.49 8.58
N GLN A 102 -9.09 -4.97 8.63
CA GLN A 102 -8.83 -3.57 9.01
C GLN A 102 -9.19 -2.57 7.90
N ALA A 103 -9.20 -3.02 6.64
CA ALA A 103 -9.56 -2.24 5.48
C ALA A 103 -10.07 -3.15 4.36
N TRP A 104 -10.74 -2.56 3.36
CA TRP A 104 -11.33 -3.29 2.25
C TRP A 104 -10.42 -3.40 1.04
N LEU A 105 -9.48 -2.47 0.90
CA LEU A 105 -8.49 -2.44 -0.16
C LEU A 105 -7.15 -1.94 0.41
N ALA A 106 -6.05 -2.45 -0.13
CA ALA A 106 -4.73 -2.01 0.25
C ALA A 106 -3.81 -1.86 -0.96
N THR A 107 -2.95 -0.84 -0.95
CA THR A 107 -1.89 -0.71 -1.95
C THR A 107 -0.67 -1.53 -1.55
N GLY A 108 0.16 -1.86 -2.54
CA GLY A 108 1.43 -2.55 -2.36
C GLY A 108 2.30 -2.40 -3.59
N SER A 109 3.51 -2.96 -3.54
CA SER A 109 4.43 -2.97 -4.69
C SER A 109 4.97 -4.38 -4.91
N ASP A 110 5.28 -4.72 -6.16
CA ASP A 110 5.70 -6.05 -6.58
C ASP A 110 6.79 -5.98 -7.66
N LEU A 111 8.05 -5.95 -7.22
CA LEU A 111 9.20 -6.08 -8.12
C LEU A 111 9.56 -7.55 -8.37
N GLY A 112 9.55 -8.37 -7.30
CA GLY A 112 9.94 -9.78 -7.32
C GLY A 112 8.95 -10.71 -6.64
N GLY A 113 7.70 -10.31 -6.51
CA GLY A 113 6.66 -11.04 -5.74
C GLY A 113 6.16 -10.28 -4.51
N SER A 114 6.64 -9.07 -4.26
CA SER A 114 6.40 -8.34 -3.01
C SER A 114 4.94 -7.99 -2.69
N LEU A 115 4.01 -8.20 -3.62
CA LEU A 115 2.57 -8.08 -3.39
C LEU A 115 1.92 -9.47 -3.35
N ARG A 116 2.29 -10.36 -4.28
CA ARG A 116 1.73 -11.71 -4.40
C ARG A 116 2.16 -12.68 -3.29
N ILE A 117 3.40 -12.59 -2.83
CA ILE A 117 3.96 -13.40 -1.72
C ILE A 117 3.19 -13.13 -0.42
N PRO A 118 3.11 -11.88 0.10
CA PRO A 118 2.37 -11.64 1.33
C PRO A 118 0.87 -11.93 1.19
N ALA A 119 0.28 -11.71 0.02
CA ALA A 119 -1.10 -12.09 -0.26
C ALA A 119 -1.32 -13.61 -0.10
N SER A 120 -0.42 -14.43 -0.67
CA SER A 120 -0.44 -15.89 -0.50
C SER A 120 -0.29 -16.32 0.96
N TYR A 121 0.59 -15.66 1.72
CA TYR A 121 0.85 -16.02 3.12
C TYR A 121 -0.30 -15.61 4.04
N CYS A 122 -0.96 -14.47 3.76
CA CYS A 122 -2.08 -13.96 4.57
C CYS A 122 -3.46 -14.42 4.05
N GLY A 123 -3.52 -15.22 2.98
CA GLY A 123 -4.78 -15.76 2.46
C GLY A 123 -5.71 -14.69 1.86
N VAL A 124 -5.14 -13.68 1.19
CA VAL A 124 -5.88 -12.61 0.50
C VAL A 124 -5.51 -12.55 -0.98
N LEU A 125 -6.31 -11.85 -1.79
CA LEU A 125 -5.99 -11.63 -3.19
C LEU A 125 -4.89 -10.57 -3.35
N GLY A 126 -3.85 -10.90 -4.12
CA GLY A 126 -2.79 -9.96 -4.52
C GLY A 126 -2.68 -9.90 -6.03
N PHE A 127 -3.06 -8.77 -6.63
CA PHE A 127 -3.01 -8.55 -8.08
C PHE A 127 -1.87 -7.60 -8.46
N ARG A 128 -0.93 -8.08 -9.29
CA ARG A 128 0.11 -7.26 -9.92
C ARG A 128 -0.27 -7.05 -11.39
N PRO A 129 -0.64 -5.82 -11.81
CA PRO A 129 -0.94 -5.51 -13.21
C PRO A 129 0.24 -5.76 -14.16
N SER A 130 -0.01 -5.75 -15.47
CA SER A 130 1.02 -5.73 -16.50
C SER A 130 1.95 -4.54 -16.34
N SER A 131 3.25 -4.71 -16.62
CA SER A 131 4.23 -3.62 -16.53
C SER A 131 4.08 -2.56 -17.62
N SER A 132 3.24 -2.80 -18.63
CA SER A 132 2.95 -1.86 -19.72
C SER A 132 1.87 -0.84 -19.40
N GLU A 133 1.21 -0.92 -18.23
CA GLU A 133 0.35 0.13 -17.71
C GLU A 133 1.14 0.97 -16.71
N GLU A 134 1.96 1.87 -17.24
CA GLU A 134 2.19 3.13 -16.54
C GLU A 134 0.81 3.77 -16.30
N ALA A 135 0.58 4.31 -15.11
CA ALA A 135 -0.63 5.06 -14.79
C ALA A 135 -0.95 6.00 -15.96
N PRO A 136 -2.21 6.08 -16.44
CA PRO A 136 -2.52 6.91 -17.59
C PRO A 136 -2.00 8.32 -17.31
N GLY A 137 -0.95 8.69 -18.05
CA GLY A 137 -0.43 10.03 -18.06
C GLY A 137 -1.57 10.93 -18.49
N ASP A 138 -1.89 11.89 -17.63
CA ASP A 138 -2.71 13.05 -17.93
C ASP A 138 -4.13 12.77 -18.51
N VAL A 139 -5.14 12.76 -17.63
CA VAL A 139 -6.56 12.81 -18.01
C VAL A 139 -7.03 14.23 -18.38
N SER A 140 -6.14 15.18 -18.69
CA SER A 140 -6.51 16.54 -19.16
C SER A 140 -6.68 16.67 -20.68
N GLY A 141 -6.67 15.58 -21.45
CA GLY A 141 -7.09 15.61 -22.85
C GLY A 141 -8.58 15.96 -22.99
N PRO A 142 -8.98 16.86 -23.92
CA PRO A 142 -10.37 17.27 -24.03
C PRO A 142 -11.22 16.06 -24.44
N MET A 143 -12.35 15.89 -23.76
CA MET A 143 -13.42 15.01 -24.22
C MET A 143 -13.86 15.47 -25.61
N ALA A 144 -13.53 14.66 -26.63
CA ALA A 144 -14.08 14.71 -27.98
C ALA A 144 -14.38 13.28 -28.43
#